data_AF-A0A820EK35-F1
#
_entry.id   AF-A0A820EK35-F1
#
_cell.length_a   1.000
_cell.length_b   1.000
_cell.length_c   1.000
_cell.angle_alpha   90.00
_cell.angle_beta   90.00
_cell.angle_gamma   90.00
#
_symmetry.space_group_name_H-M   'P 1'
#
loop_
_entity.id
_entity.type
_entity.pdbx_description
1 polymer ?
#
loop_
_entity_poly.entity_id
_entity_poly.type
_entity_poly.pdbx_seq_one_letter_code
_entity_poly.pdbx_strand_id
1 'polypeptide(L)'
;MFRISTFILVFSAIYLTYGYESPIEEKDFKKVLKQNKNVLVLCSPNDQSAKSVLQIFKQVEPEIKGLGLLVYINCEKGKKLCKKFKFDANNLELRHF
;
A
#
# COMPACT_ATOMS: atom_id res chain seq x y z
N MET A 1 23.83 -12.34 -15.94
CA MET A 1 23.73 -12.83 -14.56
C MET A 1 23.68 -11.62 -13.62
N PHE A 2 22.58 -10.87 -13.65
CA PHE A 2 22.46 -9.62 -12.88
C PHE A 2 21.96 -9.93 -11.46
N ARG A 3 22.57 -9.25 -10.49
CA ARG A 3 22.47 -9.47 -9.04
C ARG A 3 21.03 -9.34 -8.52
N ILE A 4 20.33 -10.47 -8.40
CA ILE A 4 19.00 -10.57 -7.77
C ILE A 4 19.07 -10.18 -6.28
N SER A 5 20.20 -10.42 -5.60
CA SER A 5 20.36 -10.13 -4.17
C SER A 5 20.34 -8.64 -3.83
N THR A 6 20.94 -7.79 -4.69
CA THR A 6 21.00 -6.34 -4.45
C THR A 6 19.63 -5.68 -4.65
N PHE A 7 18.84 -6.17 -5.62
CA PHE A 7 17.51 -5.62 -5.89
C PHE A 7 16.53 -5.89 -4.74
N ILE A 8 16.60 -7.06 -4.11
CA ILE A 8 15.76 -7.42 -2.96
C ILE A 8 16.09 -6.54 -1.76
N LEU A 9 17.38 -6.32 -1.47
CA LEU A 9 17.81 -5.49 -0.34
C LEU A 9 17.44 -4.02 -0.54
N VAL A 10 17.58 -3.50 -1.76
CA VAL A 10 17.16 -2.12 -2.10
C VAL A 10 15.65 -1.98 -2.00
N PHE A 11 14.87 -2.95 -2.49
CA PHE A 11 13.41 -2.96 -2.35
C PHE A 11 12.99 -3.00 -0.88
N SER A 12 13.56 -3.89 -0.05
CA SER A 12 13.26 -3.92 1.39
C SER A 12 13.69 -2.64 2.12
N ALA A 13 14.82 -2.03 1.74
CA ALA A 13 15.28 -0.79 2.36
C ALA A 13 14.40 0.41 1.96
N ILE A 14 13.90 0.45 0.72
CA ILE A 14 12.90 1.44 0.28
C ILE A 14 11.60 1.26 1.07
N TYR A 15 11.12 0.02 1.24
CA TYR A 15 9.92 -0.28 2.02
C TYR A 15 10.03 0.04 3.51
N LEU A 16 11.21 -0.15 4.11
CA LEU A 16 11.44 0.19 5.53
C LEU A 16 11.61 1.69 5.77
N THR A 17 11.83 2.49 4.71
CA THR A 17 12.06 3.94 4.81
C THR A 17 10.87 4.80 4.36
N TYR A 18 9.96 4.25 3.57
CA TYR A 18 8.71 4.90 3.15
C TYR A 18 7.54 4.45 4.02
N GLY A 19 6.85 5.40 4.66
CA GLY A 19 5.64 5.11 5.44
C GLY A 19 4.38 5.07 4.58
N TYR A 20 4.48 5.52 3.32
CA TYR A 20 3.38 5.61 2.37
C TYR A 20 3.79 5.08 0.98
N GLU A 21 2.98 4.18 0.41
CA GLU A 21 3.19 3.66 -0.94
C GLU A 21 1.94 3.79 -1.82
N SER A 22 2.13 4.30 -3.04
CA SER A 22 1.06 4.53 -4.01
C SER A 22 1.51 4.35 -5.45
N PRO A 23 0.65 3.86 -6.35
CA PRO A 23 -0.23 2.70 -6.22
C PRO A 23 0.52 1.38 -6.54
N ILE A 24 0.26 0.33 -5.76
CA ILE A 24 1.01 -0.94 -5.84
C ILE A 24 0.30 -1.93 -6.79
N GLU A 25 1.07 -2.63 -7.63
CA GLU A 25 0.56 -3.74 -8.45
C GLU A 25 0.25 -4.99 -7.61
N GLU A 26 -0.61 -5.88 -8.14
CA GLU A 26 -1.06 -7.11 -7.45
C GLU A 26 0.09 -7.99 -6.93
N LYS A 27 1.19 -8.05 -7.69
CA LYS A 27 2.36 -8.88 -7.35
C LYS A 27 3.12 -8.35 -6.15
N ASP A 28 3.21 -7.03 -6.03
CA ASP A 28 3.97 -6.39 -4.96
C ASP A 28 3.14 -6.28 -3.69
N PHE A 29 1.83 -6.04 -3.79
CA PHE A 29 0.95 -6.01 -2.61
C PHE A 29 0.98 -7.32 -1.80
N LYS A 30 1.06 -8.48 -2.46
CA LYS A 30 1.25 -9.77 -1.76
C LYS A 30 2.61 -9.91 -1.08
N LYS A 31 3.66 -9.28 -1.60
CA LYS A 31 4.97 -9.26 -0.94
C LYS A 31 4.91 -8.34 0.27
N VAL A 32 4.28 -7.17 0.15
CA VAL A 32 4.05 -6.23 1.25
C VAL A 32 3.40 -6.93 2.44
N LEU A 33 2.28 -7.64 2.19
CA LEU A 33 1.57 -8.38 3.24
C LEU A 33 2.36 -9.57 3.82
N LYS A 34 3.32 -10.12 3.07
CA LYS A 34 4.19 -11.20 3.59
C LYS A 34 5.36 -10.66 4.40
N GLN A 35 5.85 -9.46 4.07
CA GLN A 35 7.03 -8.85 4.69
C GLN A 35 6.68 -8.03 5.92
N ASN A 36 5.46 -7.49 5.99
CA ASN A 36 5.00 -6.62 7.04
C ASN A 36 3.76 -7.20 7.72
N LYS A 37 3.74 -7.17 9.06
CA LYS A 37 2.61 -7.64 9.88
C LYS A 37 1.64 -6.54 10.31
N ASN A 38 2.01 -5.28 10.09
CA ASN A 38 1.23 -4.10 10.47
C ASN A 38 1.05 -3.25 9.21
N VAL A 39 0.09 -3.61 8.37
CA VAL A 39 -0.17 -2.90 7.11
C VAL A 39 -1.57 -2.31 7.15
N LEU A 40 -1.68 -1.00 7.02
CA LEU A 40 -2.96 -0.31 6.87
C LEU A 40 -3.19 0.03 5.41
N VAL A 41 -4.29 -0.46 4.87
CA VAL A 41 -4.60 -0.39 3.44
C VAL A 41 -5.85 0.46 3.24
N LEU A 42 -5.73 1.51 2.44
CA LEU A 42 -6.83 2.33 1.97
C LEU A 42 -7.20 1.91 0.54
N CYS A 43 -8.36 1.28 0.34
CA CYS A 43 -8.96 1.16 -1.00
C CYS A 43 -9.95 2.29 -1.22
N SER A 44 -9.93 2.81 -2.44
CA SER A 44 -10.86 3.85 -2.86
C SER A 44 -11.38 3.59 -4.26
N PRO A 45 -12.65 3.87 -4.54
CA PRO A 45 -13.20 3.75 -5.89
C PRO A 45 -12.43 4.60 -6.89
N ASN A 46 -11.92 5.78 -6.50
CA ASN A 46 -11.14 6.68 -7.34
C ASN A 46 -10.17 7.55 -6.51
N ASP A 47 -9.25 8.26 -7.17
CA ASP A 47 -8.25 9.11 -6.52
C ASP A 47 -8.88 10.34 -5.81
N GLN A 48 -10.05 10.78 -6.28
CA GLN A 48 -10.72 11.98 -5.76
C GLN A 48 -11.36 11.75 -4.39
N SER A 49 -12.02 10.59 -4.22
CA SER A 49 -12.63 10.18 -2.95
C SER A 49 -11.59 9.86 -1.87
N ALA A 50 -10.40 9.39 -2.28
CA ALA A 50 -9.29 9.15 -1.36
C ALA A 50 -8.56 10.42 -0.91
N LYS A 51 -8.68 11.53 -1.64
CA LYS A 51 -7.82 12.71 -1.48
C LYS A 51 -7.75 13.23 -0.04
N SER A 52 -8.89 13.33 0.65
CA SER A 52 -8.95 13.82 2.03
C SER A 52 -8.25 12.86 3.01
N VAL A 53 -8.46 11.55 2.84
CA VAL A 53 -7.84 10.53 3.69
C VAL A 53 -6.33 10.42 3.41
N LEU A 54 -5.94 10.55 2.15
CA LEU A 54 -4.52 10.59 1.74
C LEU A 54 -3.78 11.78 2.32
N GLN A 55 -4.43 12.93 2.48
CA GLN A 55 -3.83 14.08 3.18
C GLN A 55 -3.55 13.75 4.66
N ILE A 56 -4.48 13.07 5.32
CA ILE A 56 -4.27 12.60 6.71
C ILE A 56 -3.13 11.57 6.75
N PHE A 57 -3.11 10.62 5.81
CA PHE A 57 -2.04 9.61 5.75
C PHE A 57 -0.66 10.24 5.61
N LYS A 58 -0.53 11.32 4.82
CA LYS A 58 0.73 12.07 4.71
C LYS A 58 1.12 12.80 5.99
N GLN A 59 0.14 13.27 6.77
CA GLN A 59 0.41 13.91 8.06
C GLN A 59 0.87 12.90 9.11
N VAL A 60 0.32 11.69 9.07
CA VAL A 60 0.61 10.61 10.04
C VAL A 60 1.77 9.71 9.59
N GLU A 61 2.18 9.77 8.32
CA GLU A 61 3.33 9.06 7.76
C GLU A 61 4.61 9.14 8.61
N PRO A 62 5.06 10.31 9.10
CA PRO A 62 6.26 10.40 9.93
C PRO A 62 6.15 9.65 11.27
N GLU A 63 4.94 9.53 11.82
CA GLU A 63 4.68 8.83 13.08
C GLU A 63 4.57 7.32 12.87
N ILE A 64 4.05 6.89 11.71
CA ILE A 64 3.88 5.48 11.36
C ILE A 64 5.18 4.85 10.86
N LYS A 65 6.15 5.66 10.44
CA LYS A 65 7.46 5.20 9.98
C LYS A 65 8.16 4.36 11.05
N GLY A 66 8.33 3.07 10.77
CA GLY A 66 8.94 2.09 11.68
C GLY A 66 7.96 1.34 12.58
N LEU A 67 6.68 1.75 12.64
CA LEU A 67 5.61 1.04 13.36
C LEU A 67 4.74 0.19 12.42
N GLY A 68 4.55 0.66 11.19
CA GLY A 68 3.75 0.00 10.18
C GLY A 68 3.90 0.65 8.81
N LEU A 69 3.10 0.19 7.86
CA LEU A 69 3.09 0.69 6.49
C LEU A 69 1.70 1.11 6.08
N LEU A 70 1.58 2.29 5.48
CA LEU A 70 0.35 2.75 4.84
C LEU A 70 0.41 2.46 3.34
N VAL A 71 -0.63 1.81 2.83
CA VAL A 71 -0.75 1.46 1.42
C VAL A 71 -2.03 2.06 0.85
N TYR A 72 -1.92 2.70 -0.31
CA TYR A 72 -3.07 3.19 -1.06
C TYR A 72 -3.33 2.37 -2.32
N ILE A 73 -4.59 1.96 -2.49
CA ILE A 73 -5.08 1.20 -3.64
C ILE A 73 -6.22 1.97 -4.29
N ASN A 74 -6.04 2.32 -5.56
CA ASN A 74 -7.12 2.82 -6.39
C ASN A 74 -7.83 1.64 -7.07
N CYS A 75 -9.08 1.38 -6.68
CA CYS A 75 -9.85 0.25 -7.18
C CYS A 75 -10.30 0.44 -8.67
N GLU A 76 -10.31 1.67 -9.22
CA GLU A 76 -10.53 1.97 -10.64
C GLU A 76 -9.41 1.42 -11.53
N LYS A 77 -8.15 1.67 -11.12
CA LYS A 77 -6.93 1.21 -11.81
C LYS A 77 -6.58 -0.24 -11.45
N GLY A 78 -6.95 -0.68 -10.25
CA GLY A 78 -6.56 -1.96 -9.63
C GLY A 78 -7.67 -3.02 -9.54
N LYS A 79 -8.63 -3.06 -10.46
CA LYS A 79 -9.84 -3.94 -10.37
C LYS A 79 -9.56 -5.41 -10.02
N LYS A 80 -8.46 -6.00 -10.52
CA LYS A 80 -8.08 -7.39 -10.22
C LYS A 80 -7.68 -7.58 -8.76
N LEU A 81 -6.90 -6.64 -8.23
CA LEU A 81 -6.44 -6.65 -6.83
C LEU A 81 -7.65 -6.49 -5.90
N CYS A 82 -8.54 -5.54 -6.19
CA CYS A 82 -9.72 -5.27 -5.37
C CYS A 82 -10.68 -6.46 -5.32
N LYS A 83 -10.93 -7.12 -6.45
CA LYS A 83 -11.73 -8.35 -6.49
C LYS A 83 -11.11 -9.49 -5.68
N LYS A 84 -9.78 -9.65 -5.76
CA LYS A 84 -9.05 -10.74 -5.10
C LYS A 84 -9.03 -10.62 -3.59
N PHE A 85 -8.83 -9.40 -3.09
CA PHE A 85 -8.79 -9.09 -1.66
C PHE A 85 -10.15 -8.72 -1.08
N LYS A 86 -11.20 -8.77 -1.91
CA LYS A 86 -12.59 -8.46 -1.54
C LYS A 86 -12.70 -7.07 -0.91
N PHE A 87 -12.03 -6.08 -1.51
CA PHE A 87 -12.24 -4.67 -1.16
C PHE A 87 -13.53 -4.18 -1.81
N ASP A 88 -14.28 -3.35 -1.10
CA ASP A 88 -15.42 -2.64 -1.65
C ASP A 88 -14.90 -1.64 -2.70
N ALA A 89 -15.21 -1.91 -3.96
CA ALA A 89 -14.77 -1.07 -5.08
C ALA A 89 -15.66 0.16 -5.28
N ASN A 90 -16.77 0.28 -4.54
CA ASN A 90 -17.73 1.37 -4.66
C ASN A 90 -17.61 2.37 -3.51
N ASN A 91 -17.08 1.95 -2.36
CA ASN A 91 -16.91 2.78 -1.19
C ASN A 91 -15.44 2.92 -0.81
N LEU A 92 -15.12 3.99 -0.10
CA LEU A 92 -13.81 4.14 0.52
C LEU A 92 -13.74 3.18 1.71
N GLU A 93 -12.80 2.23 1.66
CA GLU A 93 -12.61 1.20 2.67
C GLU A 93 -11.19 1.27 3.23
N LEU A 94 -11.08 1.16 4.55
CA LEU A 94 -9.81 1.13 5.27
C LEU A 94 -9.70 -0.21 6.01
N ARG A 95 -8.65 -0.97 5.74
CA ARG A 95 -8.45 -2.32 6.28
C ARG A 95 -7.03 -2.52 6.79
N HIS A 96 -6.92 -3.07 7.99
CA HIS A 96 -5.65 -3.50 8.56
C HIS A 96 -5.40 -4.98 8.25
N PHE A 97 -4.16 -5.34 7.92
CA PHE A 97 -3.70 -6.71 7.71
C PHE A 97 -2.56 -7.06 8.64
#